data_AF-A0A3C1EYA5-F1
#
_entry.id   AF-A0A3C1EYA5-F1
#
_cell.length_a   1.000
_cell.length_b   1.000
_cell.length_c   1.000
_cell.angle_alpha   90.00
_cell.angle_beta   90.00
_cell.angle_gamma   90.00
#
_symmetry.space_group_name_H-M   'P 1'
#
loop_
_entity.id
_entity.type
_entity.pdbx_description
1 polymer ?
#
loop_
_entity_poly.entity_id
_entity_poly.type
_entity_poly.pdbx_seq_one_letter_code
_entity_poly.pdbx_strand_id
1 'polypeptide(L)'
;MDISEYYKNQNIKDRIYEFMGGAEHIVGYGEYELLKKKPQPYYSAAMSDLNSMLEKGLDILRSMLGNYGTMISLDVEYYNTKNPAEVYLNPEAIFKNKLQPVREIIKEIYGNYNISYIEVITGQGYHYHSMWPFRNEHSQLEEIGQLEPTLKEQYFHRESRLGYKNVPVYKGLGFSGAFRLLQFITLEIINEAGKKRKINKNILPIQFCDIEMSPPGGISLDLSIYSDPIYMRAIRVPFGTNQKHKVNKKKLGEQIVENIPIQINLPITDLSLDTILKIRRDFQMAIDYAKEPKTKCIIPDLNIGWLNVLSKYKNSKLYEFHKEFDSKEFEKESDWDKTYYAFKLNELPPCVQFSIANPEPHIKKPTNIRTIISILNKKGWSFKDIGGFLFSRFKNLAEFASNKYNAETRASFFAQLYGAPLYLGLDKKMDLNCISHQEIGYCIRPWCGYNLSWWR
;
A
#
# COMPACT_ATOMS: atom_id res chain seq x y z
N MET A 1 -21.50 -8.16 23.87
CA MET A 1 -20.98 -9.07 22.83
C MET A 1 -19.50 -8.81 22.68
N ASP A 2 -18.67 -9.85 22.76
CA ASP A 2 -17.24 -9.76 22.46
C ASP A 2 -16.93 -10.15 21.00
N ILE A 3 -15.66 -10.09 20.60
CA ILE A 3 -15.23 -10.43 19.22
C ILE A 3 -15.52 -11.91 18.89
N SER A 4 -15.33 -12.80 19.85
CA SER A 4 -15.50 -14.25 19.63
C SER A 4 -16.99 -14.58 19.43
N GLU A 5 -17.87 -13.99 20.24
CA GLU A 5 -19.33 -14.08 20.08
C GLU A 5 -19.79 -13.51 18.74
N TYR A 6 -19.26 -12.36 18.32
CA TYR A 6 -19.55 -11.77 17.01
C TYR A 6 -19.23 -12.74 15.87
N TYR A 7 -18.05 -13.34 15.88
CA TYR A 7 -17.62 -14.27 14.84
C TYR A 7 -18.31 -15.64 14.88
N LYS A 8 -19.03 -16.00 15.96
CA LYS A 8 -19.86 -17.22 15.97
C LYS A 8 -21.06 -17.10 15.02
N ASN A 9 -21.49 -15.88 14.68
CA ASN A 9 -22.64 -15.68 13.81
C ASN A 9 -22.38 -16.17 12.37
N GLN A 10 -23.29 -16.99 11.83
CA GLN A 10 -23.11 -17.60 10.51
C GLN A 10 -23.06 -16.57 9.38
N ASN A 11 -23.88 -15.51 9.44
CA ASN A 11 -23.85 -14.47 8.39
C ASN A 11 -22.49 -13.78 8.31
N ILE A 12 -21.85 -13.53 9.46
CA ILE A 12 -20.50 -12.95 9.49
C ILE A 12 -19.49 -13.88 8.83
N LYS A 13 -19.54 -15.17 9.18
CA LYS A 13 -18.66 -16.18 8.56
C LYS A 13 -18.88 -16.24 7.06
N ASP A 14 -20.13 -16.27 6.60
CA ASP A 14 -20.47 -16.36 5.18
C ASP A 14 -19.90 -15.17 4.39
N ARG A 15 -20.02 -13.93 4.91
CA ARG A 15 -19.43 -12.75 4.27
C ARG A 15 -17.90 -12.80 4.23
N ILE A 16 -17.26 -13.27 5.30
CA ILE A 16 -15.81 -13.48 5.31
C ILE A 16 -15.42 -14.54 4.27
N TYR A 17 -16.12 -15.67 4.20
CA TYR A 17 -15.86 -16.73 3.22
C TYR A 17 -16.05 -16.27 1.78
N GLU A 18 -17.09 -15.47 1.49
CA GLU A 18 -17.33 -14.88 0.16
C GLU A 18 -16.11 -14.09 -0.32
N PHE A 19 -15.53 -13.25 0.54
CA PHE A 19 -14.36 -12.45 0.19
C PHE A 19 -13.09 -13.30 0.06
N MET A 20 -12.97 -14.37 0.84
CA MET A 20 -11.83 -15.30 0.80
C MET A 20 -11.76 -16.15 -0.47
N GLY A 21 -12.78 -16.10 -1.33
CA GLY A 21 -12.85 -16.87 -2.57
C GLY A 21 -11.51 -16.96 -3.33
N GLY A 22 -11.00 -18.17 -3.46
CA GLY A 22 -9.79 -18.49 -4.20
C GLY A 22 -8.47 -18.04 -3.57
N ALA A 23 -8.43 -17.50 -2.34
CA ALA A 23 -7.18 -17.14 -1.68
C ALA A 23 -6.31 -18.39 -1.41
N GLU A 24 -4.99 -18.26 -1.58
CA GLU A 24 -4.07 -19.37 -1.29
C GLU A 24 -4.05 -19.70 0.21
N HIS A 25 -4.02 -18.67 1.06
CA HIS A 25 -3.97 -18.79 2.51
C HIS A 25 -4.61 -17.57 3.18
N ILE A 26 -4.74 -17.65 4.51
CA ILE A 26 -5.24 -16.59 5.38
C ILE A 26 -4.19 -16.15 6.37
N VAL A 27 -4.33 -14.93 6.88
CA VAL A 27 -3.48 -14.38 7.92
C VAL A 27 -4.35 -13.89 9.07
N GLY A 28 -4.04 -14.36 10.27
CA GLY A 28 -4.61 -13.85 11.52
C GLY A 28 -3.68 -12.80 12.12
N TYR A 29 -4.22 -11.64 12.48
CA TYR A 29 -3.48 -10.53 13.12
C TYR A 29 -4.23 -10.03 14.35
N GLY A 30 -3.55 -9.67 15.43
CA GLY A 30 -4.22 -9.05 16.57
C GLY A 30 -3.47 -9.18 17.90
N GLU A 31 -4.08 -8.63 18.96
CA GLU A 31 -3.47 -8.62 20.30
C GLU A 31 -3.21 -10.02 20.84
N TYR A 32 -4.07 -11.00 20.50
CA TYR A 32 -3.90 -12.38 20.94
C TYR A 32 -2.54 -12.97 20.55
N GLU A 33 -1.99 -12.65 19.37
CA GLU A 33 -0.64 -13.09 18.98
C GLU A 33 0.47 -12.24 19.62
N LEU A 34 0.23 -10.95 19.86
CA LEU A 34 1.17 -10.09 20.58
C LEU A 34 1.41 -10.60 22.00
N LEU A 35 0.36 -11.06 22.69
CA LEU A 35 0.42 -11.62 24.04
C LEU A 35 1.25 -12.91 24.13
N LYS A 36 1.45 -13.63 23.02
CA LYS A 36 2.32 -14.82 22.95
C LYS A 36 3.82 -14.49 22.97
N LYS A 37 4.19 -13.21 23.12
CA LYS A 37 5.58 -12.71 23.10
C LYS A 37 6.35 -13.13 21.83
N LYS A 38 5.63 -13.40 20.74
CA LYS A 38 6.23 -13.65 19.43
C LYS A 38 6.72 -12.33 18.84
N PRO A 39 7.75 -12.36 17.98
CA PRO A 39 8.27 -11.15 17.34
C PRO A 39 7.27 -10.49 16.38
N GLN A 40 6.21 -11.20 15.96
CA GLN A 40 5.23 -10.72 15.00
C GLN A 40 3.81 -10.92 15.55
N PRO A 41 2.93 -9.91 15.47
CA PRO A 41 1.54 -9.99 15.94
C PRO A 41 0.62 -10.69 14.92
N TYR A 42 1.16 -11.60 14.10
CA TYR A 42 0.42 -12.33 13.07
C TYR A 42 0.99 -13.72 12.78
N TYR A 43 0.17 -14.56 12.15
CA TYR A 43 0.60 -15.80 11.51
C TYR A 43 -0.27 -16.12 10.29
N SER A 44 0.30 -16.83 9.34
CA SER A 44 -0.39 -17.35 8.16
C SER A 44 -0.85 -18.79 8.42
N ALA A 45 -2.00 -19.18 7.88
CA ALA A 45 -2.58 -20.51 8.02
C ALA A 45 -3.38 -20.93 6.78
N ALA A 46 -3.76 -22.21 6.70
CA ALA A 46 -4.65 -22.69 5.65
C ALA A 46 -6.09 -22.21 5.90
N MET A 47 -6.94 -22.26 4.87
CA MET A 47 -8.36 -21.90 5.00
C MET A 47 -9.11 -22.71 6.07
N SER A 48 -8.71 -23.97 6.29
CA SER A 48 -9.27 -24.84 7.32
C SER A 48 -9.11 -24.29 8.75
N ASP A 49 -8.12 -23.43 8.98
CA ASP A 49 -7.84 -22.84 10.28
C ASP A 49 -8.67 -21.58 10.58
N LEU A 50 -9.52 -21.14 9.63
CA LEU A 50 -10.28 -19.90 9.76
C LEU A 50 -11.14 -19.88 11.03
N ASN A 51 -11.89 -20.93 11.31
CA ASN A 51 -12.72 -20.99 12.52
C ASN A 51 -11.89 -20.84 13.80
N SER A 52 -10.69 -21.44 13.86
CA SER A 52 -9.78 -21.28 15.01
C SER A 52 -9.27 -19.84 15.15
N MET A 53 -8.99 -19.15 14.03
CA MET A 53 -8.60 -17.74 14.05
C MET A 53 -9.73 -16.84 14.55
N LEU A 54 -10.96 -17.11 14.09
CA LEU A 54 -12.17 -16.40 14.49
C LEU A 54 -12.46 -16.57 15.99
N GLU A 55 -12.34 -17.79 16.52
CA GLU A 55 -12.51 -18.06 17.96
C GLU A 55 -11.52 -17.28 18.84
N LYS A 56 -10.29 -17.08 18.35
CA LYS A 56 -9.24 -16.26 18.99
C LYS A 56 -9.47 -14.75 18.87
N GLY A 57 -10.51 -14.33 18.15
CA GLY A 57 -10.85 -12.92 17.95
C GLY A 57 -9.84 -12.15 17.09
N LEU A 58 -9.13 -12.82 16.18
CA LEU A 58 -8.14 -12.17 15.32
C LEU A 58 -8.80 -11.32 14.22
N ASP A 59 -8.11 -10.28 13.78
CA ASP A 59 -8.34 -9.69 12.46
C ASP A 59 -8.02 -10.77 11.43
N ILE A 60 -8.89 -10.91 10.44
CA ILE A 60 -8.71 -11.85 9.35
C ILE A 60 -8.29 -11.09 8.10
N LEU A 61 -7.21 -11.55 7.47
CA LEU A 61 -6.71 -11.04 6.21
C LEU A 61 -6.69 -12.14 5.15
N ARG A 62 -7.07 -11.77 3.92
CA ARG A 62 -7.02 -12.59 2.71
C ARG A 62 -5.66 -12.44 2.04
N SER A 63 -5.01 -13.52 1.64
CA SER A 63 -3.82 -13.43 0.79
C SER A 63 -4.14 -12.76 -0.56
N MET A 64 -3.23 -11.92 -1.06
CA MET A 64 -3.31 -11.38 -2.41
C MET A 64 -3.05 -12.46 -3.47
N LEU A 65 -2.31 -13.51 -3.10
CA LEU A 65 -2.10 -14.67 -3.94
C LEU A 65 -3.36 -15.55 -3.92
N GLY A 66 -3.94 -15.79 -5.09
CA GLY A 66 -5.13 -16.60 -5.23
C GLY A 66 -5.14 -17.46 -6.50
N ASN A 67 -6.24 -18.18 -6.69
CA ASN A 67 -6.46 -19.16 -7.76
C ASN A 67 -7.57 -18.74 -8.74
N TYR A 68 -8.33 -17.70 -8.44
CA TYR A 68 -9.40 -17.21 -9.34
C TYR A 68 -8.91 -16.12 -10.30
N GLY A 69 -7.89 -15.36 -9.91
CA GLY A 69 -7.35 -14.26 -10.68
C GLY A 69 -6.33 -13.45 -9.91
N THR A 70 -5.85 -12.38 -10.53
CA THR A 70 -5.04 -11.34 -9.89
C THR A 70 -5.97 -10.34 -9.23
N MET A 71 -5.89 -10.24 -7.90
CA MET A 71 -6.65 -9.24 -7.14
C MET A 71 -6.00 -7.86 -7.30
N ILE A 72 -6.80 -6.87 -7.67
CA ILE A 72 -6.39 -5.47 -7.79
C ILE A 72 -7.01 -4.73 -6.61
N SER A 73 -6.16 -4.33 -5.67
CA SER A 73 -6.54 -3.64 -4.44
C SER A 73 -5.89 -2.27 -4.35
N LEU A 74 -6.71 -1.23 -4.20
CA LEU A 74 -6.26 0.11 -3.81
C LEU A 74 -6.56 0.33 -2.33
N ASP A 75 -5.53 0.66 -1.54
CA ASP A 75 -5.66 1.09 -0.15
C ASP A 75 -5.58 2.62 -0.06
N VAL A 76 -6.54 3.23 0.62
CA VAL A 76 -6.63 4.67 0.83
C VAL A 76 -6.74 4.93 2.32
N GLU A 77 -5.72 5.50 2.93
CA GLU A 77 -5.69 5.79 4.37
C GLU A 77 -5.55 7.30 4.63
N TYR A 78 -6.30 7.83 5.60
CA TYR A 78 -5.93 9.08 6.24
C TYR A 78 -4.77 8.83 7.19
N TYR A 79 -3.75 9.68 7.11
CA TYR A 79 -2.64 9.66 8.05
C TYR A 79 -2.35 11.05 8.57
N ASN A 80 -1.90 11.12 9.83
CA ASN A 80 -1.35 12.31 10.45
C ASN A 80 -0.16 11.86 11.31
N THR A 81 1.05 12.27 10.93
CA THR A 81 2.27 11.76 11.55
C THR A 81 2.53 12.34 12.93
N LYS A 82 1.97 13.53 13.23
CA LYS A 82 2.02 14.12 14.58
C LYS A 82 0.88 13.65 15.48
N ASN A 83 -0.28 13.32 14.92
CA ASN A 83 -1.42 12.79 15.68
C ASN A 83 -2.01 11.53 15.00
N PRO A 84 -1.34 10.38 15.08
CA PRO A 84 -1.77 9.16 14.38
C PRO A 84 -3.09 8.59 14.90
N ALA A 85 -3.53 8.98 16.11
CA ALA A 85 -4.79 8.52 16.70
C ALA A 85 -6.02 9.31 16.24
N GLU A 86 -5.84 10.43 15.54
CA GLU A 86 -6.90 11.37 15.18
C GLU A 86 -8.09 10.70 14.46
N VAL A 87 -7.82 9.75 13.56
CA VAL A 87 -8.85 9.02 12.80
C VAL A 87 -9.73 8.12 13.66
N TYR A 88 -9.19 7.63 14.76
CA TYR A 88 -9.94 6.79 15.69
C TYR A 88 -10.74 7.62 16.69
N LEU A 89 -10.18 8.76 17.11
CA LEU A 89 -10.81 9.69 18.04
C LEU A 89 -11.95 10.47 17.39
N ASN A 90 -11.77 10.93 16.15
CA ASN A 90 -12.72 11.80 15.44
C ASN A 90 -13.17 11.20 14.09
N PRO A 91 -13.69 9.96 14.06
CA PRO A 91 -13.96 9.25 12.80
C PRO A 91 -14.92 10.02 11.89
N GLU A 92 -15.98 10.62 12.43
CA GLU A 92 -16.96 11.35 11.61
C GLU A 92 -16.31 12.54 10.91
N ALA A 93 -15.51 13.33 11.63
CA ALA A 93 -14.81 14.47 11.05
C ALA A 93 -13.81 14.02 9.97
N ILE A 94 -13.05 12.95 10.21
CA ILE A 94 -12.06 12.47 9.24
C ILE A 94 -12.75 11.86 8.00
N PHE A 95 -13.69 10.94 8.20
CA PHE A 95 -14.35 10.25 7.09
C PHE A 95 -15.23 11.18 6.27
N LYS A 96 -16.05 12.03 6.90
CA LYS A 96 -16.99 12.91 6.19
C LYS A 96 -16.33 14.13 5.57
N ASN A 97 -15.31 14.70 6.21
CA ASN A 97 -14.75 15.99 5.76
C ASN A 97 -13.42 15.84 5.03
N LYS A 98 -12.57 14.89 5.44
CA LYS A 98 -11.21 14.74 4.89
C LYS A 98 -11.10 13.64 3.83
N LEU A 99 -11.74 12.48 4.05
CA LEU A 99 -11.71 11.36 3.10
C LEU A 99 -12.77 11.45 2.01
N GLN A 100 -13.98 11.94 2.34
CA GLN A 100 -15.10 11.99 1.38
C GLN A 100 -14.76 12.70 0.05
N PRO A 101 -14.04 13.84 0.02
CA PRO A 101 -13.69 14.47 -1.25
C PRO A 101 -12.80 13.59 -2.14
N VAL A 102 -11.87 12.83 -1.52
CA VAL A 102 -11.00 11.90 -2.26
C VAL A 102 -11.78 10.69 -2.73
N ARG A 103 -12.66 10.16 -1.88
CA ARG A 103 -13.58 9.08 -2.23
C ARG A 103 -14.45 9.42 -3.45
N GLU A 104 -14.97 10.65 -3.51
CA GLU A 104 -15.76 11.12 -4.66
C GLU A 104 -14.94 11.17 -5.95
N ILE A 105 -13.69 11.64 -5.88
CA ILE A 105 -12.76 11.63 -7.03
C ILE A 105 -12.49 10.19 -7.49
N ILE A 106 -12.26 9.26 -6.56
CA ILE A 106 -12.05 7.84 -6.89
C ILE A 106 -13.28 7.28 -7.59
N LYS A 107 -14.48 7.51 -7.04
CA LYS A 107 -15.74 7.05 -7.63
C LYS A 107 -15.96 7.62 -9.04
N GLU A 108 -15.65 8.90 -9.25
CA GLU A 108 -15.73 9.54 -10.56
C GLU A 108 -14.78 8.87 -11.56
N ILE A 109 -13.51 8.69 -11.19
CA ILE A 109 -12.51 8.04 -12.05
C ILE A 109 -12.89 6.59 -12.34
N TYR A 110 -13.25 5.81 -11.32
CA TYR A 110 -13.66 4.41 -11.49
C TYR A 110 -14.91 4.31 -12.37
N GLY A 111 -15.86 5.23 -12.21
CA GLY A 111 -17.05 5.34 -13.07
C GLY A 111 -16.71 5.64 -14.53
N ASN A 112 -15.77 6.57 -14.79
CA ASN A 112 -15.34 6.89 -16.15
C ASN A 112 -14.73 5.71 -16.89
N TYR A 113 -14.10 4.77 -16.16
CA TYR A 113 -13.56 3.54 -16.72
C TYR A 113 -14.51 2.35 -16.67
N ASN A 114 -15.67 2.48 -16.01
CA ASN A 114 -16.57 1.36 -15.69
C ASN A 114 -15.89 0.25 -14.89
N ILE A 115 -15.01 0.62 -13.95
CA ILE A 115 -14.38 -0.34 -13.03
C ILE A 115 -15.44 -0.86 -12.07
N SER A 116 -15.57 -2.19 -12.00
CA SER A 116 -16.38 -2.86 -10.99
C SER A 116 -15.53 -3.21 -9.78
N TYR A 117 -16.01 -2.88 -8.59
CA TYR A 117 -15.26 -3.04 -7.35
C TYR A 117 -16.20 -3.22 -6.17
N ILE A 118 -15.66 -3.84 -5.10
CA ILE A 118 -16.23 -3.73 -3.77
C ILE A 118 -15.44 -2.64 -3.01
N GLU A 119 -16.19 -1.72 -2.40
CA GLU A 119 -15.64 -0.70 -1.52
C GLU A 119 -15.81 -1.16 -0.07
N VAL A 120 -14.73 -1.15 0.71
CA VAL A 120 -14.73 -1.56 2.12
C VAL A 120 -14.21 -0.43 2.97
N ILE A 121 -15.00 0.03 3.95
CA ILE A 121 -14.50 0.97 4.96
C ILE A 121 -13.62 0.21 5.96
N THR A 122 -12.45 0.76 6.25
CA THR A 122 -11.43 0.18 7.13
C THR A 122 -11.11 1.12 8.28
N GLY A 123 -10.14 0.76 9.13
CA GLY A 123 -9.79 1.53 10.32
C GLY A 123 -9.45 3.00 10.07
N GLN A 124 -8.73 3.28 8.97
CA GLN A 124 -8.20 4.62 8.68
C GLN A 124 -8.65 5.18 7.32
N GLY A 125 -9.42 4.42 6.55
CA GLY A 125 -9.94 4.87 5.26
C GLY A 125 -10.71 3.78 4.53
N TYR A 126 -10.36 3.50 3.29
CA TYR A 126 -11.11 2.63 2.39
C TYR A 126 -10.20 1.70 1.60
N HIS A 127 -10.69 0.49 1.35
CA HIS A 127 -10.14 -0.39 0.33
C HIS A 127 -11.10 -0.50 -0.84
N TYR A 128 -10.54 -0.55 -2.06
CA TYR A 128 -11.27 -0.81 -3.29
C TYR A 128 -10.70 -2.06 -3.93
N HIS A 129 -11.52 -3.09 -4.09
CA HIS A 129 -11.07 -4.39 -4.60
C HIS A 129 -11.80 -4.80 -5.87
N SER A 130 -11.04 -5.25 -6.84
CA SER A 130 -11.50 -5.91 -8.07
C SER A 130 -10.70 -7.18 -8.32
N MET A 131 -11.21 -8.05 -9.19
CA MET A 131 -10.50 -9.24 -9.64
C MET A 131 -10.31 -9.20 -11.15
N TRP A 132 -9.08 -9.45 -11.60
CA TRP A 132 -8.80 -9.80 -13.00
C TRP A 132 -8.70 -11.33 -13.09
N PRO A 133 -9.71 -12.03 -13.63
CA PRO A 133 -9.78 -13.49 -13.58
C PRO A 133 -8.66 -14.14 -14.43
N PHE A 134 -8.21 -15.34 -14.04
CA PHE A 134 -7.28 -16.15 -14.84
C PHE A 134 -8.01 -16.78 -16.05
N ARG A 135 -8.38 -15.92 -17.01
CA ARG A 135 -8.94 -16.25 -18.32
C ARG A 135 -7.99 -15.73 -19.41
N ASN A 136 -8.37 -15.87 -20.68
CA ASN A 136 -7.52 -15.50 -21.82
C ASN A 136 -6.99 -14.06 -21.74
N GLU A 137 -7.80 -13.13 -21.23
CA GLU A 137 -7.45 -11.72 -21.09
C GLU A 137 -6.41 -11.45 -20.00
N HIS A 138 -6.15 -12.40 -19.08
CA HIS A 138 -5.12 -12.24 -18.05
C HIS A 138 -3.72 -12.06 -18.64
N SER A 139 -3.45 -12.68 -19.77
CA SER A 139 -2.20 -12.51 -20.53
C SER A 139 -1.88 -11.04 -20.81
N GLN A 140 -2.89 -10.19 -21.04
CA GLN A 140 -2.69 -8.76 -21.28
C GLN A 140 -2.21 -7.99 -20.05
N LEU A 141 -2.57 -8.47 -18.85
CA LEU A 141 -2.06 -7.95 -17.59
C LEU A 141 -0.62 -8.42 -17.36
N GLU A 142 -0.32 -9.67 -17.72
CA GLU A 142 1.04 -10.23 -17.65
C GLU A 142 2.02 -9.50 -18.58
N GLU A 143 1.59 -9.17 -19.81
CA GLU A 143 2.37 -8.47 -20.82
C GLU A 143 2.94 -7.13 -20.36
N ILE A 144 2.21 -6.44 -19.49
CA ILE A 144 2.66 -5.16 -18.94
C ILE A 144 3.40 -5.32 -17.62
N GLY A 145 3.38 -6.50 -17.00
CA GLY A 145 4.07 -6.79 -15.76
C GLY A 145 5.55 -7.07 -15.97
N GLN A 146 6.35 -6.77 -14.95
CA GLN A 146 7.78 -7.05 -14.91
C GLN A 146 8.15 -7.70 -13.58
N LEU A 147 8.96 -8.76 -13.63
CA LEU A 147 9.54 -9.42 -12.46
C LEU A 147 11.05 -9.28 -12.48
N GLU A 148 11.62 -8.81 -11.37
CA GLU A 148 13.07 -8.75 -11.21
C GLU A 148 13.66 -10.17 -11.08
N PRO A 149 14.90 -10.40 -11.55
CA PRO A 149 15.51 -11.73 -11.57
C PRO A 149 15.50 -12.43 -10.20
N THR A 150 15.87 -11.73 -9.12
CA THR A 150 15.90 -12.35 -7.78
C THR A 150 14.52 -12.76 -7.28
N LEU A 151 13.45 -12.08 -7.74
CA LEU A 151 12.08 -12.44 -7.38
C LEU A 151 11.63 -13.69 -8.13
N LYS A 152 12.03 -13.87 -9.39
CA LYS A 152 11.75 -15.11 -10.15
C LYS A 152 12.38 -16.32 -9.45
N GLU A 153 13.63 -16.20 -9.03
CA GLU A 153 14.33 -17.23 -8.26
C GLU A 153 13.64 -17.49 -6.93
N GLN A 154 13.26 -16.44 -6.20
CA GLN A 154 12.53 -16.58 -4.94
C GLN A 154 11.17 -17.26 -5.11
N TYR A 155 10.45 -16.98 -6.20
CA TYR A 155 9.20 -17.67 -6.53
C TYR A 155 9.40 -19.13 -6.90
N PHE A 156 10.48 -19.47 -7.60
CA PHE A 156 10.79 -20.84 -7.98
C PHE A 156 11.20 -21.68 -6.77
N HIS A 157 12.03 -21.13 -5.89
CA HIS A 157 12.55 -21.79 -4.69
C HIS A 157 11.70 -21.57 -3.44
N ARG A 158 10.49 -21.02 -3.57
CA ARG A 158 9.60 -20.79 -2.42
C ARG A 158 9.23 -22.12 -1.76
N GLU A 159 9.54 -22.20 -0.48
CA GLU A 159 9.03 -23.23 0.42
C GLU A 159 8.19 -22.59 1.52
N SER A 160 6.90 -22.94 1.58
CA SER A 160 6.01 -22.47 2.65
C SER A 160 5.92 -23.49 3.78
N ARG A 161 5.87 -22.99 5.02
CA ARG A 161 5.53 -23.81 6.20
C ARG A 161 4.14 -24.44 6.13
N LEU A 162 3.28 -23.91 5.25
CA LEU A 162 1.93 -24.42 4.97
C LEU A 162 1.93 -25.46 3.83
N GLY A 163 3.09 -25.89 3.34
CA GLY A 163 3.22 -26.86 2.25
C GLY A 163 2.98 -26.31 0.85
N TYR A 164 2.69 -25.00 0.71
CA TYR A 164 2.64 -24.35 -0.60
C TYR A 164 4.02 -24.34 -1.27
N LYS A 165 4.01 -24.59 -2.57
CA LYS A 165 5.20 -24.67 -3.43
C LYS A 165 5.48 -23.31 -4.09
N ASN A 166 6.18 -23.38 -5.21
CA ASN A 166 6.49 -22.29 -6.10
C ASN A 166 5.29 -21.38 -6.42
N VAL A 167 5.56 -20.10 -6.64
CA VAL A 167 4.56 -19.18 -7.21
C VAL A 167 4.71 -19.22 -8.73
N PRO A 168 3.65 -19.57 -9.49
CA PRO A 168 3.72 -19.52 -10.94
C PRO A 168 4.03 -18.11 -11.46
N VAL A 169 4.93 -18.03 -12.43
CA VAL A 169 5.43 -16.76 -13.00
C VAL A 169 4.29 -15.85 -13.48
N TYR A 170 3.27 -16.41 -14.13
CA TYR A 170 2.10 -15.66 -14.62
C TYR A 170 1.35 -14.93 -13.51
N LYS A 171 1.29 -15.49 -12.29
CA LYS A 171 0.66 -14.82 -11.13
C LYS A 171 1.49 -13.62 -10.67
N GLY A 172 2.81 -13.77 -10.70
CA GLY A 172 3.75 -12.68 -10.41
C GLY A 172 3.67 -11.55 -11.43
N LEU A 173 3.67 -11.89 -12.72
CA LEU A 173 3.54 -10.92 -13.81
C LEU A 173 2.20 -10.19 -13.75
N GLY A 174 1.10 -10.91 -13.54
CA GLY A 174 -0.23 -10.32 -13.35
C GLY A 174 -0.25 -9.33 -12.18
N PHE A 175 0.35 -9.68 -11.04
CA PHE A 175 0.43 -8.78 -9.88
C PHE A 175 1.26 -7.52 -10.12
N SER A 176 2.37 -7.65 -10.86
CA SER A 176 3.18 -6.52 -11.31
C SER A 176 2.42 -5.64 -12.33
N GLY A 177 1.67 -6.25 -13.24
CA GLY A 177 0.78 -5.54 -14.16
C GLY A 177 -0.33 -4.78 -13.42
N ALA A 178 -0.92 -5.38 -12.38
CA ALA A 178 -1.91 -4.74 -11.52
C ALA A 178 -1.36 -3.49 -10.82
N PHE A 179 -0.12 -3.55 -10.33
CA PHE A 179 0.58 -2.37 -9.80
C PHE A 179 0.65 -1.23 -10.83
N ARG A 180 1.02 -1.52 -12.08
CA ARG A 180 1.16 -0.48 -13.12
C ARG A 180 -0.17 0.17 -13.49
N LEU A 181 -1.24 -0.62 -13.58
CA LEU A 181 -2.59 -0.07 -13.80
C LEU A 181 -3.07 0.75 -12.61
N LEU A 182 -2.78 0.30 -11.38
CA LEU A 182 -3.10 1.08 -10.20
C LEU A 182 -2.29 2.35 -10.10
N GLN A 183 -1.00 2.33 -10.45
CA GLN A 183 -0.18 3.53 -10.48
C GLN A 183 -0.72 4.54 -11.51
N PHE A 184 -1.20 4.09 -12.66
CA PHE A 184 -1.88 4.94 -13.62
C PHE A 184 -3.12 5.61 -12.99
N ILE A 185 -4.01 4.81 -12.40
CA ILE A 185 -5.25 5.30 -11.76
C ILE A 185 -4.96 6.25 -10.60
N THR A 186 -3.98 5.95 -9.74
CA THR A 186 -3.63 6.81 -8.61
C THR A 186 -2.99 8.12 -9.04
N LEU A 187 -2.23 8.14 -10.14
CA LEU A 187 -1.73 9.38 -10.74
C LEU A 187 -2.86 10.23 -11.32
N GLU A 188 -3.89 9.62 -11.91
CA GLU A 188 -5.11 10.34 -12.31
C GLU A 188 -5.84 10.93 -11.10
N ILE A 189 -5.98 10.17 -10.02
CA ILE A 189 -6.57 10.64 -8.75
C ILE A 189 -5.78 11.83 -8.19
N ILE A 190 -4.44 11.73 -8.12
CA ILE A 190 -3.56 12.80 -7.63
C ILE A 190 -3.70 14.04 -8.49
N ASN A 191 -3.70 13.90 -9.81
CA ASN A 191 -3.86 15.01 -10.74
C ASN A 191 -5.21 15.72 -10.56
N GLU A 192 -6.30 14.94 -10.50
CA GLU A 192 -7.65 15.50 -10.36
C GLU A 192 -7.86 16.15 -8.98
N ALA A 193 -7.41 15.52 -7.91
CA ALA A 193 -7.40 16.12 -6.58
C ALA A 193 -6.57 17.40 -6.55
N GLY A 194 -5.42 17.43 -7.22
CA GLY A 194 -4.58 18.63 -7.36
C GLY A 194 -5.30 19.78 -8.05
N LYS A 195 -6.09 19.52 -9.10
CA LYS A 195 -6.92 20.53 -9.76
C LYS A 195 -8.03 21.04 -8.82
N LYS A 196 -8.81 20.13 -8.22
CA LYS A 196 -9.94 20.49 -7.34
C LYS A 196 -9.46 21.23 -6.10
N ARG A 197 -8.28 20.89 -5.56
CA ARG A 197 -7.66 21.54 -4.39
C ARG A 197 -7.31 23.02 -4.62
N LYS A 198 -7.10 23.46 -5.86
CA LYS A 198 -6.89 24.89 -6.17
C LYS A 198 -8.12 25.74 -5.86
N ILE A 199 -9.31 25.13 -5.88
CA ILE A 199 -10.60 25.79 -5.65
C ILE A 199 -11.10 25.47 -4.23
N ASN A 200 -10.98 24.21 -3.80
CA ASN A 200 -11.40 23.75 -2.49
C ASN A 200 -10.18 23.36 -1.62
N LYS A 201 -9.78 24.26 -0.73
CA LYS A 201 -8.64 24.04 0.19
C LYS A 201 -8.88 22.94 1.23
N ASN A 202 -10.12 22.44 1.39
CA ASN A 202 -10.42 21.33 2.30
C ASN A 202 -9.97 19.97 1.75
N ILE A 203 -9.65 19.89 0.45
CA ILE A 203 -9.03 18.69 -0.12
C ILE A 203 -7.59 18.62 0.37
N LEU A 204 -7.30 17.61 1.19
CA LEU A 204 -5.97 17.37 1.71
C LEU A 204 -4.99 16.99 0.60
N PRO A 205 -3.68 17.21 0.81
CA PRO A 205 -2.67 16.63 -0.06
C PRO A 205 -2.83 15.11 -0.16
N ILE A 206 -2.78 14.60 -1.39
CA ILE A 206 -2.75 13.16 -1.67
C ILE A 206 -1.31 12.78 -2.02
N GLN A 207 -0.81 11.72 -1.41
CA GLN A 207 0.54 11.22 -1.62
C GLN A 207 0.55 9.70 -1.74
N PHE A 208 1.64 9.16 -2.27
CA PHE A 208 1.93 7.72 -2.17
C PHE A 208 2.57 7.41 -0.83
N CYS A 209 2.01 6.41 -0.13
CA CYS A 209 2.45 5.99 1.20
C CYS A 209 2.47 7.15 2.23
N ASP A 210 2.82 6.83 3.48
CA ASP A 210 2.88 7.80 4.57
C ASP A 210 4.15 8.68 4.48
N ILE A 211 4.18 9.62 3.53
CA ILE A 211 5.23 10.65 3.46
C ILE A 211 5.00 11.69 4.56
N GLU A 212 6.05 12.01 5.30
CA GLU A 212 6.06 13.11 6.28
C GLU A 212 5.85 14.46 5.61
N MET A 213 4.90 15.25 6.11
CA MET A 213 4.48 16.52 5.51
C MET A 213 4.31 17.63 6.55
N SER A 214 4.36 18.86 6.07
CA SER A 214 4.00 20.07 6.82
C SER A 214 2.97 20.88 6.02
N PRO A 215 1.76 21.17 6.56
CA PRO A 215 1.24 20.71 7.85
C PRO A 215 1.10 19.17 7.93
N PRO A 216 1.10 18.58 9.14
CA PRO A 216 1.09 17.13 9.32
C PRO A 216 -0.32 16.60 9.03
N GLY A 217 -0.45 15.87 7.92
CA GLY A 217 -1.69 15.20 7.57
C GLY A 217 -1.94 15.16 6.07
N GLY A 218 -2.38 14.00 5.59
CA GLY A 218 -2.65 13.78 4.18
C GLY A 218 -3.51 12.53 3.97
N ILE A 219 -3.78 12.27 2.69
CA ILE A 219 -4.40 11.03 2.24
C ILE A 219 -3.33 10.22 1.51
N SER A 220 -3.09 9.01 1.98
CA SER A 220 -2.16 8.05 1.40
C SER A 220 -2.92 7.17 0.41
N LEU A 221 -2.50 7.15 -0.85
CA LEU A 221 -2.83 6.08 -1.78
C LEU A 221 -1.74 5.01 -1.62
N ASP A 222 -1.98 4.04 -0.74
CA ASP A 222 -0.95 3.08 -0.36
C ASP A 222 -0.88 1.92 -1.38
N LEU A 223 0.19 1.94 -2.18
CA LEU A 223 0.51 0.87 -3.12
C LEU A 223 1.62 -0.06 -2.58
N SER A 224 2.03 0.08 -1.33
CA SER A 224 3.10 -0.73 -0.72
C SER A 224 2.76 -2.23 -0.71
N ILE A 225 1.48 -2.59 -0.90
CA ILE A 225 1.08 -3.98 -1.13
C ILE A 225 1.76 -4.61 -2.34
N TYR A 226 2.17 -3.84 -3.34
CA TYR A 226 2.86 -4.33 -4.53
C TYR A 226 4.39 -4.29 -4.43
N SER A 227 4.93 -3.91 -3.28
CA SER A 227 6.38 -3.68 -3.09
C SER A 227 7.17 -4.93 -2.70
N ASP A 228 6.48 -6.07 -2.52
CA ASP A 228 7.01 -7.34 -2.05
C ASP A 228 6.43 -8.53 -2.82
N PRO A 229 7.04 -9.72 -2.69
CA PRO A 229 6.49 -10.96 -3.24
C PRO A 229 5.00 -11.15 -2.91
N ILE A 230 4.18 -11.48 -3.92
CA ILE A 230 2.71 -11.56 -3.79
C ILE A 230 2.25 -12.50 -2.66
N TYR A 231 2.97 -13.61 -2.46
CA TYR A 231 2.64 -14.61 -1.44
C TYR A 231 2.81 -14.10 0.00
N MET A 232 3.43 -12.95 0.21
CA MET A 232 3.60 -12.34 1.53
C MET A 232 2.52 -11.32 1.85
N ARG A 233 1.75 -10.91 0.83
CA ARG A 233 0.83 -9.78 0.94
C ARG A 233 -0.56 -10.30 1.26
N ALA A 234 -1.19 -9.65 2.22
CA ALA A 234 -2.56 -9.93 2.62
C ALA A 234 -3.29 -8.64 2.92
N ILE A 235 -4.62 -8.66 2.79
CA ILE A 235 -5.49 -7.50 2.99
C ILE A 235 -6.66 -7.85 3.90
N ARG A 236 -7.09 -6.92 4.75
CA ARG A 236 -8.20 -7.14 5.68
C ARG A 236 -9.50 -7.40 4.93
N VAL A 237 -10.32 -8.28 5.48
CA VAL A 237 -11.59 -8.65 4.86
C VAL A 237 -12.76 -7.83 5.42
N PRO A 238 -13.81 -7.59 4.62
CA PRO A 238 -15.09 -7.09 5.12
C PRO A 238 -15.67 -8.05 6.17
N PHE A 239 -16.36 -7.48 7.15
CA PHE A 239 -16.84 -8.10 8.39
C PHE A 239 -15.75 -8.70 9.30
N GLY A 240 -14.47 -8.61 8.93
CA GLY A 240 -13.36 -8.81 9.86
C GLY A 240 -13.19 -7.60 10.79
N THR A 241 -12.72 -7.86 12.02
CA THR A 241 -12.28 -6.82 12.94
C THR A 241 -11.02 -6.10 12.45
N ASN A 242 -10.73 -4.94 13.04
CA ASN A 242 -9.55 -4.14 12.81
C ASN A 242 -8.91 -3.71 14.13
N GLN A 243 -7.89 -4.45 14.53
CA GLN A 243 -7.13 -4.29 15.77
C GLN A 243 -5.81 -3.56 15.56
N LYS A 244 -5.57 -2.93 14.40
CA LYS A 244 -4.32 -2.18 14.11
C LYS A 244 -4.02 -1.16 15.22
N HIS A 245 -5.05 -0.50 15.74
CA HIS A 245 -4.90 0.46 16.83
C HIS A 245 -4.54 -0.19 18.16
N LYS A 246 -5.11 -1.36 18.46
CA LYS A 246 -4.82 -2.13 19.67
C LYS A 246 -3.43 -2.75 19.67
N VAL A 247 -2.89 -3.14 18.51
CA VAL A 247 -1.53 -3.70 18.41
C VAL A 247 -0.47 -2.59 18.44
N ASN A 248 -0.75 -1.42 17.86
CA ASN A 248 0.20 -0.30 17.76
C ASN A 248 0.08 0.72 18.91
N LYS A 249 -0.14 0.26 20.15
CA LYS A 249 -0.39 1.12 21.32
C LYS A 249 0.67 2.21 21.52
N LYS A 250 1.95 1.85 21.39
CA LYS A 250 3.08 2.79 21.53
C LYS A 250 3.05 3.93 20.53
N LYS A 251 2.63 3.67 19.28
CA LYS A 251 2.53 4.69 18.22
C LYS A 251 1.36 5.65 18.47
N LEU A 252 0.26 5.14 19.03
CA LEU A 252 -1.00 5.86 19.16
C LEU A 252 -1.23 6.48 20.55
N GLY A 253 -0.45 6.07 21.55
CA GLY A 253 -0.64 6.40 22.97
C GLY A 253 -1.47 5.32 23.68
N GLU A 254 -0.88 4.70 24.71
CA GLU A 254 -1.49 3.54 25.38
C GLU A 254 -2.87 3.86 25.99
N GLN A 255 -2.97 4.99 26.71
CA GLN A 255 -4.23 5.46 27.31
C GLN A 255 -5.31 5.80 26.29
N ILE A 256 -4.91 6.34 25.13
CA ILE A 256 -5.85 6.69 24.05
C ILE A 256 -6.46 5.41 23.47
N VAL A 257 -5.62 4.40 23.23
CA VAL A 257 -6.02 3.15 22.60
C VAL A 257 -6.99 2.34 23.45
N GLU A 258 -6.88 2.38 24.78
CA GLU A 258 -7.82 1.69 25.68
C GLU A 258 -9.26 2.15 25.48
N ASN A 259 -9.47 3.44 25.19
CA ASN A 259 -10.78 4.04 25.02
C ASN A 259 -11.34 3.95 23.58
N ILE A 260 -10.54 3.48 22.62
CA ILE A 260 -11.00 3.29 21.24
C ILE A 260 -11.67 1.90 21.12
N PRO A 261 -12.94 1.82 20.68
CA PRO A 261 -13.60 0.53 20.47
C PRO A 261 -12.99 -0.21 19.27
N ILE A 262 -13.08 -1.55 19.31
CA ILE A 262 -12.76 -2.37 18.15
C ILE A 262 -13.63 -1.94 16.97
N GLN A 263 -13.00 -1.81 15.82
CA GLN A 263 -13.69 -1.47 14.59
C GLN A 263 -13.89 -2.72 13.75
N ILE A 264 -14.96 -2.73 12.97
CA ILE A 264 -15.29 -3.75 11.98
C ILE A 264 -15.06 -3.13 10.61
N ASN A 265 -14.42 -3.85 9.69
CA ASN A 265 -14.37 -3.42 8.29
C ASN A 265 -15.72 -3.77 7.65
N LEU A 266 -16.34 -2.87 6.90
CA LEU A 266 -17.69 -3.12 6.35
C LEU A 266 -17.72 -2.82 4.85
N PRO A 267 -18.45 -3.60 4.04
CA PRO A 267 -18.72 -3.20 2.67
C PRO A 267 -19.60 -1.96 2.66
N ILE A 268 -19.28 -1.00 1.79
CA ILE A 268 -20.08 0.18 1.55
C ILE A 268 -21.22 -0.16 0.57
N THR A 269 -22.43 0.25 0.94
CA THR A 269 -23.65 0.11 0.12
C THR A 269 -24.29 1.49 -0.07
N ASP A 270 -25.61 1.53 -0.27
CA ASP A 270 -26.46 2.71 -0.35
C ASP A 270 -26.71 3.39 1.03
N LEU A 271 -26.27 2.80 2.14
CA LEU A 271 -26.38 3.43 3.46
C LEU A 271 -25.53 4.70 3.58
N SER A 272 -26.02 5.67 4.36
CA SER A 272 -25.26 6.88 4.68
C SER A 272 -23.99 6.55 5.48
N LEU A 273 -22.97 7.39 5.32
CA LEU A 273 -21.70 7.24 6.03
C LEU A 273 -21.89 7.30 7.55
N ASP A 274 -22.82 8.12 8.05
CA ASP A 274 -23.17 8.20 9.48
C ASP A 274 -23.67 6.86 10.01
N THR A 275 -24.54 6.19 9.25
CA THR A 275 -25.05 4.86 9.62
C THR A 275 -23.92 3.83 9.59
N ILE A 276 -23.10 3.81 8.55
CA ILE A 276 -21.96 2.88 8.44
C ILE A 276 -20.96 3.07 9.59
N LEU A 277 -20.64 4.32 9.96
CA LEU A 277 -19.72 4.64 11.05
C LEU A 277 -20.25 4.21 12.43
N LYS A 278 -21.56 4.15 12.61
CA LYS A 278 -22.21 3.56 13.79
C LYS A 278 -22.14 2.04 13.78
N ILE A 279 -22.57 1.40 12.69
CA ILE A 279 -22.58 -0.07 12.54
C ILE A 279 -21.19 -0.64 12.80
N ARG A 280 -20.13 -0.03 12.27
CA ARG A 280 -18.76 -0.56 12.39
C ARG A 280 -18.17 -0.56 13.81
N ARG A 281 -18.87 0.00 14.79
CA ARG A 281 -18.49 0.01 16.21
C ARG A 281 -19.44 -0.81 17.09
N ASP A 282 -20.43 -1.47 16.49
CA ASP A 282 -21.44 -2.27 17.18
C ASP A 282 -21.58 -3.64 16.50
N PHE A 283 -21.26 -4.69 17.25
CA PHE A 283 -21.29 -6.06 16.71
C PHE A 283 -22.69 -6.53 16.33
N GLN A 284 -23.72 -6.14 17.08
CA GLN A 284 -25.10 -6.56 16.81
C GLN A 284 -25.60 -5.89 15.53
N MET A 285 -25.37 -4.58 15.40
CA MET A 285 -25.71 -3.86 14.17
C MET A 285 -24.96 -4.43 12.95
N ALA A 286 -23.69 -4.81 13.11
CA ALA A 286 -22.92 -5.42 12.02
C ALA A 286 -23.44 -6.82 11.64
N ILE A 287 -23.90 -7.62 12.61
CA ILE A 287 -24.57 -8.90 12.35
C ILE A 287 -25.85 -8.68 11.56
N ASP A 288 -26.66 -7.70 11.94
CA ASP A 288 -27.91 -7.40 11.23
C ASP A 288 -27.64 -6.89 9.81
N TYR A 289 -26.63 -6.04 9.64
CA TYR A 289 -26.18 -5.58 8.33
C TYR A 289 -25.66 -6.71 7.42
N ALA A 290 -25.01 -7.74 7.99
CA ALA A 290 -24.51 -8.88 7.22
C ALA A 290 -25.62 -9.75 6.59
N LYS A 291 -26.83 -9.73 7.15
CA LYS A 291 -27.98 -10.47 6.63
C LYS A 291 -28.48 -9.92 5.29
N GLU A 292 -28.22 -8.65 5.03
CA GLU A 292 -28.71 -7.96 3.84
C GLU A 292 -28.07 -8.50 2.55
N PRO A 293 -28.84 -8.81 1.49
CA PRO A 293 -28.27 -9.34 0.23
C PRO A 293 -27.23 -8.42 -0.43
N LYS A 294 -27.38 -7.10 -0.25
CA LYS A 294 -26.48 -6.08 -0.81
C LYS A 294 -25.11 -6.02 -0.13
N THR A 295 -24.93 -6.70 1.01
CA THR A 295 -23.64 -6.73 1.73
C THR A 295 -22.79 -7.95 1.38
N LYS A 296 -23.17 -8.70 0.33
CA LYS A 296 -22.34 -9.75 -0.26
C LYS A 296 -20.93 -9.25 -0.53
N CYS A 297 -19.96 -10.06 -0.15
CA CYS A 297 -18.54 -9.70 -0.17
C CYS A 297 -17.76 -10.42 -1.27
N ILE A 298 -18.43 -10.84 -2.35
CA ILE A 298 -17.78 -11.45 -3.51
C ILE A 298 -17.02 -10.34 -4.26
N ILE A 299 -15.72 -10.52 -4.46
CA ILE A 299 -14.91 -9.57 -5.23
C ILE A 299 -15.35 -9.64 -6.71
N PRO A 300 -15.75 -8.52 -7.33
CA PRO A 300 -16.23 -8.52 -8.71
C PRO A 300 -15.14 -8.98 -9.70
N ASP A 301 -15.50 -9.88 -10.63
CA ASP A 301 -14.61 -10.45 -11.66
C ASP A 301 -14.76 -9.81 -13.06
N LEU A 302 -15.31 -8.59 -13.11
CA LEU A 302 -15.60 -7.87 -14.35
C LEU A 302 -14.36 -7.10 -14.83
N ASN A 303 -13.62 -7.70 -15.76
CA ASN A 303 -12.39 -7.15 -16.33
C ASN A 303 -12.60 -6.02 -17.36
N ILE A 304 -13.81 -5.78 -17.87
CA ILE A 304 -14.09 -4.76 -18.90
C ILE A 304 -13.56 -3.38 -18.49
N GLY A 305 -13.83 -2.97 -17.24
CA GLY A 305 -13.34 -1.68 -16.77
C GLY A 305 -11.82 -1.59 -16.74
N TRP A 306 -11.15 -2.65 -16.29
CA TRP A 306 -9.70 -2.72 -16.28
C TRP A 306 -9.08 -2.85 -17.67
N LEU A 307 -9.78 -3.41 -18.65
CA LEU A 307 -9.38 -3.37 -20.07
C LEU A 307 -9.41 -1.93 -20.62
N ASN A 308 -10.39 -1.12 -20.21
CA ASN A 308 -10.42 0.31 -20.56
C ASN A 308 -9.23 1.06 -19.94
N VAL A 309 -8.92 0.78 -18.67
CA VAL A 309 -7.73 1.32 -17.99
C VAL A 309 -6.45 0.89 -18.72
N LEU A 310 -6.31 -0.39 -19.05
CA LEU A 310 -5.16 -0.92 -19.78
C LEU A 310 -4.96 -0.20 -21.12
N SER A 311 -6.04 0.01 -21.87
CA SER A 311 -6.00 0.73 -23.14
C SER A 311 -5.52 2.17 -22.96
N LYS A 312 -6.04 2.92 -21.98
CA LYS A 312 -5.57 4.27 -21.70
C LYS A 312 -4.14 4.30 -21.19
N TYR A 313 -3.77 3.37 -20.31
CA TYR A 313 -2.41 3.21 -19.82
C TYR A 313 -1.43 2.97 -20.95
N LYS A 314 -1.68 2.00 -21.86
CA LYS A 314 -0.80 1.71 -23.01
C LYS A 314 -0.60 2.91 -23.95
N ASN A 315 -1.53 3.87 -23.96
CA ASN A 315 -1.45 5.11 -24.74
C ASN A 315 -0.92 6.32 -23.92
N SER A 316 -0.41 6.11 -22.72
CA SER A 316 0.02 7.17 -21.81
C SER A 316 1.54 7.29 -21.73
N LYS A 317 2.02 8.47 -21.35
CA LYS A 317 3.44 8.70 -21.00
C LYS A 317 3.93 7.84 -19.83
N LEU A 318 3.03 7.33 -18.99
CA LEU A 318 3.42 6.42 -17.91
C LEU A 318 3.84 5.06 -18.47
N TYR A 319 3.21 4.59 -19.55
CA TYR A 319 3.63 3.37 -20.22
C TYR A 319 5.01 3.54 -20.86
N GLU A 320 5.27 4.69 -21.49
CA GLU A 320 6.61 5.05 -21.99
C GLU A 320 7.66 5.03 -20.86
N PHE A 321 7.35 5.65 -19.72
CA PHE A 321 8.20 5.61 -18.52
C PHE A 321 8.51 4.18 -18.08
N HIS A 322 7.51 3.30 -17.98
CA HIS A 322 7.74 1.91 -17.59
C HIS A 322 8.56 1.13 -18.63
N LYS A 323 8.31 1.36 -19.92
CA LYS A 323 9.11 0.74 -21.00
C LYS A 323 10.56 1.20 -20.96
N GLU A 324 10.82 2.49 -20.72
CA GLU A 324 12.16 3.03 -20.54
C GLU A 324 12.84 2.43 -19.30
N PHE A 325 12.13 2.39 -18.17
CA PHE A 325 12.63 1.81 -16.92
C PHE A 325 13.02 0.35 -17.11
N ASP A 326 12.17 -0.46 -17.76
CA ASP A 326 12.41 -1.88 -17.99
C ASP A 326 13.43 -2.18 -19.09
N SER A 327 13.81 -1.19 -19.90
CA SER A 327 14.77 -1.38 -21.00
C SER A 327 16.21 -1.61 -20.54
N LYS A 328 16.48 -1.39 -19.25
CA LYS A 328 17.78 -1.56 -18.61
C LYS A 328 17.67 -2.51 -17.43
N GLU A 329 18.72 -3.28 -17.19
CA GLU A 329 18.88 -4.05 -15.95
C GLU A 329 19.64 -3.23 -14.90
N PHE A 330 19.58 -3.66 -13.64
CA PHE A 330 20.49 -3.12 -12.63
C PHE A 330 21.92 -3.63 -12.87
N GLU A 331 22.90 -2.85 -12.43
CA GLU A 331 24.30 -3.28 -12.44
C GLU A 331 24.48 -4.51 -11.55
N LYS A 332 25.34 -5.42 -12.01
CA LYS A 332 25.66 -6.64 -11.26
C LYS A 332 26.37 -6.28 -9.96
N GLU A 333 26.17 -7.11 -8.94
CA GLU A 333 26.80 -6.90 -7.63
C GLU A 333 28.32 -6.82 -7.70
N SER A 334 28.95 -7.58 -8.61
CA SER A 334 30.39 -7.54 -8.90
C SER A 334 30.89 -6.16 -9.32
N ASP A 335 29.99 -5.30 -9.82
CA ASP A 335 30.32 -3.99 -10.38
C ASP A 335 29.84 -2.83 -9.49
N TRP A 336 29.24 -3.11 -8.33
CA TRP A 336 28.75 -2.08 -7.41
C TRP A 336 29.87 -1.16 -6.90
N ASP A 337 31.06 -1.69 -6.63
CA ASP A 337 32.23 -0.91 -6.22
C ASP A 337 32.63 0.15 -7.26
N LYS A 338 32.38 -0.12 -8.54
CA LYS A 338 32.70 0.77 -9.67
C LYS A 338 31.51 1.67 -10.07
N THR A 339 30.32 1.36 -9.58
CA THR A 339 29.05 2.02 -9.95
C THR A 339 28.39 2.66 -8.72
N TYR A 340 27.49 1.94 -8.04
CA TYR A 340 26.66 2.47 -6.95
C TYR A 340 27.43 2.85 -5.68
N TYR A 341 28.56 2.20 -5.38
CA TYR A 341 29.44 2.53 -4.25
C TYR A 341 30.52 3.54 -4.63
N ALA A 342 30.85 3.69 -5.92
CA ALA A 342 31.74 4.74 -6.40
C ALA A 342 31.14 6.15 -6.25
N PHE A 343 29.82 6.25 -6.11
CA PHE A 343 29.13 7.53 -5.95
C PHE A 343 29.52 8.24 -4.65
N LYS A 344 30.05 9.45 -4.78
CA LYS A 344 30.56 10.24 -3.66
C LYS A 344 29.41 10.92 -2.90
N LEU A 345 29.04 10.36 -1.74
CA LEU A 345 27.93 10.87 -0.93
C LEU A 345 28.13 12.30 -0.40
N ASN A 346 29.36 12.81 -0.33
CA ASN A 346 29.65 14.18 0.08
C ASN A 346 29.21 15.24 -0.96
N GLU A 347 28.83 14.81 -2.17
CA GLU A 347 28.20 15.67 -3.18
C GLU A 347 26.70 15.90 -2.91
N LEU A 348 26.13 15.21 -1.92
CA LEU A 348 24.74 15.36 -1.53
C LEU A 348 24.58 16.31 -0.34
N PRO A 349 23.40 16.94 -0.19
CA PRO A 349 23.07 17.67 1.03
C PRO A 349 23.23 16.77 2.28
N PRO A 350 23.75 17.30 3.41
CA PRO A 350 24.05 16.50 4.60
C PRO A 350 22.88 15.66 5.13
N CYS A 351 21.64 16.16 5.06
CA CYS A 351 20.46 15.39 5.46
C CYS A 351 20.22 14.14 4.60
N VAL A 352 20.56 14.19 3.31
CA VAL A 352 20.41 13.06 2.37
C VAL A 352 21.62 12.13 2.46
N GLN A 353 22.82 12.69 2.58
CA GLN A 353 24.01 11.90 2.89
C GLN A 353 23.80 11.06 4.15
N PHE A 354 23.26 11.68 5.21
CA PHE A 354 23.02 11.01 6.48
C PHE A 354 22.04 9.85 6.36
N SER A 355 20.95 10.00 5.59
CA SER A 355 19.97 8.93 5.42
C SER A 355 20.50 7.73 4.64
N ILE A 356 21.47 7.95 3.75
CA ILE A 356 22.15 6.88 3.01
C ILE A 356 23.25 6.23 3.86
N ALA A 357 24.05 7.03 4.57
CA ALA A 357 25.16 6.55 5.38
C ALA A 357 24.71 5.83 6.67
N ASN A 358 23.51 6.15 7.16
CA ASN A 358 22.89 5.51 8.32
C ASN A 358 21.58 4.87 7.86
N PRO A 359 21.61 3.72 7.18
CA PRO A 359 20.46 3.26 6.42
C PRO A 359 19.28 2.81 7.28
N GLU A 360 19.51 2.30 8.49
CA GLU A 360 18.43 1.86 9.40
C GLU A 360 18.17 2.92 10.49
N PRO A 361 16.94 3.45 10.63
CA PRO A 361 15.74 3.23 9.82
C PRO A 361 15.60 4.18 8.63
N HIS A 362 16.63 4.98 8.31
CA HIS A 362 16.48 6.17 7.48
C HIS A 362 16.20 5.89 6.00
N ILE A 363 16.99 5.04 5.32
CA ILE A 363 16.89 4.87 3.87
C ILE A 363 15.58 4.22 3.43
N LYS A 364 14.90 3.51 4.33
CA LYS A 364 13.60 2.87 4.06
C LYS A 364 12.39 3.78 4.28
N LYS A 365 12.58 4.99 4.81
CA LYS A 365 11.46 5.93 5.01
C LYS A 365 10.99 6.49 3.66
N PRO A 366 9.69 6.44 3.34
CA PRO A 366 9.11 7.02 2.13
C PRO A 366 9.63 8.43 1.80
N THR A 367 9.67 9.33 2.80
CA THR A 367 10.19 10.69 2.66
C THR A 367 11.64 10.75 2.19
N ASN A 368 12.52 9.92 2.76
CA ASN A 368 13.93 9.87 2.36
C ASN A 368 14.08 9.28 0.96
N ILE A 369 13.36 8.22 0.64
CA ILE A 369 13.40 7.59 -0.68
C ILE A 369 12.99 8.59 -1.77
N ARG A 370 11.85 9.27 -1.61
CA ARG A 370 11.38 10.29 -2.56
C ARG A 370 12.40 11.44 -2.72
N THR A 371 13.03 11.85 -1.62
CA THR A 371 14.07 12.89 -1.63
C THR A 371 15.32 12.43 -2.38
N ILE A 372 15.81 11.21 -2.12
CA ILE A 372 16.96 10.61 -2.81
C ILE A 372 16.69 10.52 -4.31
N ILE A 373 15.53 9.99 -4.71
CA ILE A 373 15.13 9.87 -6.12
C ILE A 373 15.10 11.23 -6.79
N SER A 374 14.51 12.25 -6.14
CA SER A 374 14.42 13.60 -6.69
C SER A 374 15.80 14.22 -6.95
N ILE A 375 16.72 14.06 -6.00
CA ILE A 375 18.08 14.62 -6.09
C ILE A 375 18.93 13.88 -7.12
N LEU A 376 18.93 12.54 -7.10
CA LEU A 376 19.73 11.75 -8.05
C LEU A 376 19.23 11.95 -9.48
N ASN A 377 17.91 12.03 -9.69
CA ASN A 377 17.35 12.36 -11.00
C ASN A 377 17.80 13.75 -11.47
N LYS A 378 17.84 14.76 -10.56
CA LYS A 378 18.38 16.09 -10.89
C LYS A 378 19.88 16.05 -11.24
N LYS A 379 20.65 15.11 -10.69
CA LYS A 379 22.05 14.83 -11.07
C LYS A 379 22.19 14.07 -12.39
N GLY A 380 21.09 13.77 -13.09
CA GLY A 380 21.10 13.12 -14.39
C GLY A 380 21.06 11.59 -14.33
N TRP A 381 20.80 10.99 -13.15
CA TRP A 381 20.63 9.55 -13.04
C TRP A 381 19.30 9.11 -13.65
N SER A 382 19.31 8.00 -14.40
CA SER A 382 18.06 7.37 -14.83
C SER A 382 17.34 6.74 -13.65
N PHE A 383 16.02 6.59 -13.73
CA PHE A 383 15.25 6.00 -12.63
C PHE A 383 15.61 4.53 -12.37
N LYS A 384 16.03 3.76 -13.38
CA LYS A 384 16.54 2.40 -13.19
C LYS A 384 17.88 2.42 -12.45
N ASP A 385 18.80 3.34 -12.76
CA ASP A 385 20.07 3.47 -12.02
C ASP A 385 19.84 3.84 -10.56
N ILE A 386 18.86 4.71 -10.29
CA ILE A 386 18.45 5.06 -8.92
C ILE A 386 17.86 3.82 -8.21
N GLY A 387 17.07 3.01 -8.91
CA GLY A 387 16.58 1.73 -8.39
C GLY A 387 17.72 0.79 -8.01
N GLY A 388 18.74 0.65 -8.86
CA GLY A 388 19.92 -0.16 -8.57
C GLY A 388 20.74 0.39 -7.39
N PHE A 389 20.87 1.71 -7.30
CA PHE A 389 21.47 2.38 -6.13
C PHE A 389 20.72 2.03 -4.84
N LEU A 390 19.38 2.14 -4.82
CA LEU A 390 18.57 1.75 -3.67
C LEU A 390 18.71 0.25 -3.36
N PHE A 391 18.74 -0.61 -4.38
CA PHE A 391 18.90 -2.05 -4.23
C PHE A 391 20.21 -2.39 -3.51
N SER A 392 21.33 -1.80 -3.95
CA SER A 392 22.64 -2.03 -3.32
C SER A 392 22.69 -1.64 -1.83
N ARG A 393 21.83 -0.72 -1.39
CA ARG A 393 21.70 -0.34 0.03
C ARG A 393 20.69 -1.22 0.76
N PHE A 394 19.57 -1.55 0.14
CA PHE A 394 18.53 -2.40 0.74
C PHE A 394 19.02 -3.83 0.98
N LYS A 395 19.81 -4.40 0.07
CA LYS A 395 20.30 -5.77 0.19
C LYS A 395 21.02 -6.04 1.52
N ASN A 396 21.68 -5.03 2.06
CA ASN A 396 22.46 -5.12 3.30
C ASN A 396 21.63 -4.88 4.57
N LEU A 397 20.32 -4.61 4.48
CA LEU A 397 19.48 -4.41 5.65
C LEU A 397 18.99 -5.74 6.23
N ALA A 398 18.86 -5.78 7.55
CA ALA A 398 18.53 -7.00 8.29
C ALA A 398 17.22 -7.67 7.82
N GLU A 399 16.24 -6.91 7.35
CA GLU A 399 14.96 -7.46 6.90
C GLU A 399 15.07 -8.25 5.58
N PHE A 400 16.06 -7.94 4.74
CA PHE A 400 16.30 -8.62 3.46
C PHE A 400 17.31 -9.77 3.58
N ALA A 401 18.13 -9.80 4.64
CA ALA A 401 19.13 -10.85 4.87
C ALA A 401 18.55 -12.27 4.92
N SER A 402 17.31 -12.42 5.38
CA SER A 402 16.61 -13.72 5.44
C SER A 402 16.00 -14.17 4.11
N ASN A 403 16.14 -13.38 3.03
CA ASN A 403 15.39 -13.51 1.77
C ASN A 403 13.87 -13.64 1.99
N LYS A 404 13.37 -13.13 3.12
CA LYS A 404 11.94 -13.07 3.40
C LYS A 404 11.32 -12.02 2.47
N TYR A 405 11.81 -10.79 2.51
CA TYR A 405 11.47 -9.73 1.55
C TYR A 405 12.46 -9.72 0.39
N ASN A 406 12.06 -9.16 -0.76
CA ASN A 406 12.91 -9.05 -1.94
C ASN A 406 13.46 -7.62 -2.09
N ALA A 407 14.77 -7.43 -1.87
CA ALA A 407 15.39 -6.10 -1.88
C ALA A 407 15.36 -5.44 -3.28
N GLU A 408 15.56 -6.24 -4.34
CA GLU A 408 15.58 -5.77 -5.72
C GLU A 408 14.20 -5.24 -6.15
N THR A 409 13.16 -6.04 -5.90
CA THR A 409 11.76 -5.68 -6.14
C THR A 409 11.37 -4.45 -5.35
N ARG A 410 11.77 -4.37 -4.07
CA ARG A 410 11.43 -3.21 -3.22
C ARG A 410 12.06 -1.91 -3.75
N ALA A 411 13.32 -1.99 -4.17
CA ALA A 411 14.03 -0.85 -4.74
C ALA A 411 13.41 -0.41 -6.08
N SER A 412 13.13 -1.38 -6.96
CA SER A 412 12.47 -1.16 -8.24
C SER A 412 11.08 -0.52 -8.08
N PHE A 413 10.27 -1.06 -7.17
CA PHE A 413 8.95 -0.54 -6.82
C PHE A 413 9.02 0.94 -6.42
N PHE A 414 9.90 1.29 -5.48
CA PHE A 414 9.97 2.67 -4.99
C PHE A 414 10.54 3.65 -6.02
N ALA A 415 11.51 3.21 -6.83
CA ALA A 415 12.04 4.00 -7.92
C ALA A 415 10.95 4.31 -8.96
N GLN A 416 10.10 3.34 -9.30
CA GLN A 416 8.94 3.54 -10.17
C GLN A 416 7.88 4.43 -9.50
N LEU A 417 7.53 4.15 -8.24
CA LEU A 417 6.46 4.82 -7.50
C LEU A 417 6.69 6.34 -7.42
N TYR A 418 7.90 6.76 -7.05
CA TYR A 418 8.24 8.18 -6.92
C TYR A 418 8.88 8.78 -8.18
N GLY A 419 9.44 7.96 -9.08
CA GLY A 419 9.98 8.41 -10.35
C GLY A 419 8.90 8.81 -11.36
N ALA A 420 7.80 8.05 -11.43
CA ALA A 420 6.72 8.33 -12.38
C ALA A 420 6.09 9.74 -12.21
N PRO A 421 5.70 10.20 -11.00
CA PRO A 421 5.23 11.57 -10.81
C PRO A 421 6.23 12.64 -11.29
N LEU A 422 7.53 12.40 -11.11
CA LEU A 422 8.59 13.30 -11.55
C LEU A 422 8.70 13.33 -13.08
N TYR A 423 8.74 12.16 -13.70
CA TYR A 423 8.80 11.99 -15.15
C TYR A 423 7.62 12.66 -15.86
N LEU A 424 6.42 12.50 -15.31
CA LEU A 424 5.18 13.08 -15.83
C LEU A 424 5.03 14.57 -15.50
N GLY A 425 5.92 15.14 -14.67
CA GLY A 425 5.84 16.51 -14.21
C GLY A 425 4.65 16.79 -13.28
N LEU A 426 4.09 15.76 -12.65
CA LEU A 426 3.01 15.87 -11.66
C LEU A 426 3.56 16.29 -10.28
N ASP A 427 4.73 15.77 -9.90
CA ASP A 427 5.43 16.21 -8.69
C ASP A 427 6.30 17.44 -9.00
N LYS A 428 5.88 18.60 -8.49
CA LYS A 428 6.59 19.88 -8.63
C LYS A 428 7.68 20.09 -7.57
N LYS A 429 7.93 19.09 -6.71
CA LYS A 429 8.94 19.10 -5.64
C LYS A 429 8.83 20.33 -4.72
N MET A 430 7.59 20.78 -4.46
CA MET A 430 7.35 22.01 -3.70
C MET A 430 7.92 21.91 -2.28
N ASP A 431 7.81 20.73 -1.68
CA ASP A 431 8.31 20.36 -0.35
C ASP A 431 9.79 19.94 -0.32
N LEU A 432 10.46 19.86 -1.47
CA LEU A 432 11.91 19.70 -1.54
C LEU A 432 12.60 21.05 -1.27
N ASN A 433 12.61 21.46 -0.01
CA ASN A 433 13.24 22.68 0.47
C ASN A 433 13.64 22.56 1.94
N CYS A 434 14.57 23.41 2.40
CA CYS A 434 15.11 23.34 3.75
C CYS A 434 14.08 23.66 4.85
N ILE A 435 13.05 24.46 4.56
CA ILE A 435 12.02 24.82 5.55
C ILE A 435 11.15 23.61 5.83
N SER A 436 10.56 23.01 4.79
CA SER A 436 9.74 21.82 4.93
C SER A 436 10.51 20.66 5.56
N HIS A 437 11.77 20.43 5.16
CA HIS A 437 12.62 19.40 5.78
C HIS A 437 12.90 19.64 7.27
N GLN A 438 13.00 20.90 7.71
CA GLN A 438 13.13 21.23 9.14
C GLN A 438 11.81 20.99 9.89
N GLU A 439 10.69 21.44 9.33
CA GLU A 439 9.36 21.31 9.94
C GLU A 439 8.94 19.84 10.17
N ILE A 440 9.36 18.94 9.28
CA ILE A 440 9.11 17.49 9.39
C ILE A 440 10.21 16.74 10.16
N GLY A 441 11.27 17.42 10.60
CA GLY A 441 12.33 16.83 11.43
C GLY A 441 13.37 15.99 10.69
N TYR A 442 13.57 16.22 9.39
CA TYR A 442 14.54 15.50 8.54
C TYR A 442 15.83 16.31 8.29
N CYS A 443 15.87 17.57 8.69
CA CYS A 443 17.09 18.37 8.69
C CYS A 443 17.97 17.99 9.90
N ILE A 444 19.17 17.45 9.64
CA ILE A 444 20.12 17.11 10.70
C ILE A 444 20.99 18.29 11.15
N ARG A 445 21.09 19.33 10.32
CA ARG A 445 21.95 20.51 10.55
C ARG A 445 21.42 21.71 9.76
N PRO A 446 20.68 22.62 10.41
CA PRO A 446 20.35 23.91 9.80
C PRO A 446 21.62 24.67 9.39
N TRP A 447 21.51 25.51 8.35
CA TRP A 447 22.62 26.37 7.88
C TRP A 447 23.87 25.61 7.45
N CYS A 448 23.72 24.40 6.91
CA CYS A 448 24.83 23.54 6.51
C CYS A 448 25.52 23.92 5.18
N GLY A 449 25.27 25.12 4.64
CA GLY A 449 25.81 25.57 3.35
C GLY A 449 25.10 25.01 2.11
N TYR A 450 24.08 24.15 2.30
CA TYR A 450 23.24 23.63 1.22
C TYR A 450 21.84 24.23 1.24
N ASN A 451 21.23 24.38 0.06
CA ASN A 451 19.81 24.61 -0.08
C ASN A 451 19.15 23.45 -0.85
N LEU A 452 18.22 22.75 -0.21
CA LEU A 452 17.47 21.66 -0.85
C LEU A 452 16.69 22.12 -2.08
N SER A 453 16.28 23.39 -2.16
CA SER A 453 15.56 23.90 -3.33
C SER A 453 16.41 23.96 -4.60
N TRP A 454 17.75 23.90 -4.50
CA TRP A 454 18.64 23.79 -5.66
C TRP A 454 18.41 22.50 -6.46
N TRP A 455 17.79 21.50 -5.83
CA TRP A 455 17.56 20.17 -6.40
C TRP A 455 16.15 19.99 -6.99
N ARG A 456 15.37 21.06 -7.09
CA ARG A 456 14.06 21.05 -7.75
C ARG A 456 14.18 20.83 -9.25
#